data_AF-A0A136II11-F1
#
_entry.id   AF-A0A136II11-F1
#
_cell.length_a   1.000
_cell.length_b   1.000
_cell.length_c   1.000
_cell.angle_alpha   90.00
_cell.angle_beta   90.00
_cell.angle_gamma   90.00
#
_symmetry.space_group_name_H-M   'P 1'
#
loop_
_entity.id
_entity.type
_entity.pdbx_description
1 polymer ?
#
loop_
_entity_poly.entity_id
_entity_poly.type
_entity_poly.pdbx_seq_one_letter_code
_entity_poly.pdbx_strand_id
1 'polypeptide(L)'
;HGSLQQYVASKKVNIETCLQLSQEIGCGLQALHASGVIHGDVKFENVLIFDLGDGRVRAKLSDFGSSVINDRENRMITLTAGTPPWSSPE
;
A
#
# COMPACT_ATOMS: atom_id res chain seq x y z
N HIS A 1 12.63 7.07 5.66
CA HIS A 1 13.24 6.83 4.35
C HIS A 1 12.33 7.21 3.17
N GLY A 2 11.35 8.10 3.35
CA GLY A 2 10.45 8.50 2.25
C GLY A 2 9.48 7.38 1.84
N SER A 3 9.04 7.41 0.57
CA SER A 3 8.16 6.40 0.00
C SER A 3 8.92 5.13 -0.43
N LEU A 4 8.20 4.02 -0.62
CA LEU A 4 8.77 2.76 -1.11
C LEU A 4 9.41 2.94 -2.50
N GLN A 5 8.82 3.79 -3.35
CA GLN A 5 9.42 4.12 -4.64
C GLN A 5 10.81 4.75 -4.48
N GLN A 6 10.95 5.73 -3.59
CA GLN A 6 12.24 6.36 -3.30
C GLN A 6 13.23 5.37 -2.67
N TYR A 7 12.74 4.48 -1.80
CA TYR A 7 13.56 3.46 -1.14
C TYR A 7 14.15 2.45 -2.14
N VAL A 8 13.34 1.91 -3.05
CA VAL A 8 13.78 0.94 -4.06
C VAL A 8 14.65 1.61 -5.14
N ALA A 9 14.38 2.87 -5.47
CA ALA A 9 15.22 3.61 -6.43
C ALA A 9 16.60 3.98 -5.86
N SER A 10 16.70 4.24 -4.56
CA SER A 10 17.94 4.70 -3.93
C SER A 10 18.88 3.57 -3.48
N LYS A 11 18.40 2.32 -3.38
CA LYS A 11 19.16 1.20 -2.82
C LYS A 11 18.85 -0.11 -3.55
N LYS A 12 19.86 -0.98 -3.69
CA LYS A 12 19.60 -2.38 -4.06
C LYS A 12 18.92 -3.08 -2.88
N VAL A 13 17.65 -3.41 -3.07
CA VAL A 13 16.85 -4.17 -2.10
C VAL A 13 17.05 -5.66 -2.38
N ASN A 14 17.37 -6.44 -1.35
CA ASN A 14 17.49 -7.89 -1.48
C ASN A 14 16.10 -8.55 -1.50
N ILE A 15 16.04 -9.80 -1.98
CA ILE A 15 14.76 -10.53 -2.11
C ILE A 15 14.04 -10.71 -0.77
N GLU A 16 14.80 -10.90 0.32
CA GLU A 16 14.26 -11.07 1.67
C GLU A 16 13.51 -9.81 2.14
N THR A 17 14.11 -8.64 1.95
CA THR A 17 13.49 -7.36 2.29
C THR A 17 12.28 -7.09 1.39
N CYS A 18 12.34 -7.42 0.10
CA CYS A 18 11.18 -7.32 -0.79
C CYS A 18 10.01 -8.17 -0.29
N LEU A 19 10.26 -9.44 0.06
CA LEU A 19 9.23 -10.35 0.59
C LEU A 19 8.64 -9.81 1.90
N GLN A 20 9.48 -9.31 2.81
CA GLN A 20 9.02 -8.72 4.06
C GLN A 20 8.12 -7.51 3.82
N LEU A 21 8.54 -6.58 2.94
CA LEU A 21 7.76 -5.38 2.64
C LEU A 21 6.43 -5.73 1.95
N SER A 22 6.43 -6.69 1.01
CA SER A 22 5.20 -7.17 0.37
C SER A 22 4.23 -7.79 1.38
N GLN A 23 4.73 -8.57 2.33
CA GLN A 23 3.92 -9.14 3.40
C GLN A 23 3.31 -8.05 4.28
N GLU A 24 4.10 -7.04 4.70
CA GLU A 24 3.62 -5.94 5.53
C GLU A 24 2.55 -5.09 4.82
N ILE A 25 2.72 -4.83 3.52
CA ILE A 25 1.72 -4.15 2.69
C ILE A 25 0.42 -4.98 2.62
N GLY A 26 0.54 -6.29 2.37
CA GLY A 26 -0.60 -7.20 2.33
C GLY A 26 -1.36 -7.26 3.65
N CYS A 27 -0.66 -7.33 4.79
CA CYS A 27 -1.26 -7.27 6.12
C CYS A 27 -1.97 -5.93 6.37
N GLY A 28 -1.35 -4.81 5.97
CA GLY A 28 -1.98 -3.49 6.06
C GLY A 28 -3.28 -3.41 5.26
N LEU A 29 -3.27 -3.92 4.02
CA LEU A 29 -4.45 -3.93 3.16
C LEU A 29 -5.55 -4.84 3.73
N GLN A 30 -5.18 -6.01 4.26
CA GLN A 30 -6.13 -6.90 4.93
C GLN A 30 -6.79 -6.23 6.14
N ALA A 31 -6.03 -5.47 6.94
CA ALA A 31 -6.57 -4.73 8.08
C ALA A 31 -7.56 -3.64 7.66
N LEU A 32 -7.26 -2.93 6.56
CA LEU A 32 -8.20 -1.95 5.97
C LEU A 32 -9.49 -2.62 5.52
N HIS A 33 -9.38 -3.71 4.74
CA HIS A 33 -10.55 -4.44 4.26
C HIS A 33 -11.39 -5.02 5.40
N ALA A 34 -10.76 -5.54 6.46
CA ALA A 34 -11.45 -6.02 7.65
C ALA A 34 -12.23 -4.90 8.38
N SER A 35 -11.75 -3.66 8.25
CA SER A 35 -12.40 -2.45 8.78
C SER A 35 -13.42 -1.86 7.81
N GLY A 36 -13.68 -2.51 6.68
CA GLY A 36 -14.57 -2.00 5.63
C GLY A 36 -13.99 -0.84 4.83
N VAL A 37 -12.68 -0.60 4.88
CA VAL A 37 -12.03 0.47 4.11
C VAL A 37 -11.33 -0.13 2.90
N ILE A 38 -11.68 0.32 1.70
CA ILE A 38 -10.93 0.03 0.47
C ILE A 38 -10.01 1.22 0.22
N HIS A 39 -8.71 0.97 0.04
CA HIS A 39 -7.73 2.06 -0.08
C HIS A 39 -7.88 2.87 -1.39
N GLY A 40 -8.17 2.19 -2.51
CA GLY A 40 -8.46 2.83 -3.80
C GLY A 40 -7.27 3.40 -4.59
N ASP A 41 -6.04 3.38 -4.05
CA ASP A 41 -4.83 3.86 -4.78
C ASP A 41 -3.56 3.22 -4.20
N VAL A 42 -3.50 1.89 -4.18
CA VAL A 42 -2.33 1.17 -3.68
C VAL A 42 -1.22 1.21 -4.73
N LYS A 43 -0.18 2.02 -4.47
CA LYS A 43 1.01 2.16 -5.31
C LYS A 43 2.25 2.44 -4.44
N PHE A 44 3.44 2.30 -5.02
CA PHE A 44 4.70 2.45 -4.28
C PHE A 44 4.92 3.85 -3.69
N GLU A 45 4.29 4.88 -4.27
CA GLU A 45 4.31 6.24 -3.73
C GLU A 45 3.52 6.36 -2.42
N ASN A 46 2.45 5.58 -2.29
CA ASN A 46 1.53 5.58 -1.16
C ASN A 46 1.94 4.57 -0.07
N VAL A 47 3.11 3.97 -0.19
CA VAL A 47 3.72 3.14 0.85
C VAL A 47 4.89 3.88 1.45
N LEU A 48 4.87 4.13 2.76
CA LEU A 48 5.94 4.81 3.48
C LEU A 48 6.89 3.81 4.14
N ILE A 49 8.19 4.11 4.08
CA ILE A 49 9.26 3.28 4.66
C ILE A 49 9.84 3.92 5.92
N PHE A 50 9.66 3.21 7.03
CA PHE A 50 10.18 3.56 8.35
C PHE A 50 11.44 2.74 8.63
N ASP A 51 12.51 3.42 9.03
CA ASP A 51 13.70 2.78 9.60
C ASP A 51 13.39 2.34 11.03
N LEU A 52 13.75 1.13 11.39
CA LEU A 52 13.61 0.61 12.74
C LEU A 52 14.96 0.50 13.47
N GLY A 53 16.07 0.82 12.79
CA GLY A 53 17.42 0.50 13.24
C GLY A 53 17.86 -0.90 12.78
N ASP A 54 19.15 -1.18 12.94
CA ASP A 54 19.78 -2.48 12.67
C ASP A 54 19.55 -3.03 11.25
N GLY A 55 19.42 -2.11 10.27
CA GLY A 55 19.17 -2.46 8.87
C GLY A 55 17.74 -2.93 8.58
N ARG A 56 16.83 -2.89 9.57
CA ARG A 56 15.44 -3.31 9.42
C ARG A 56 14.55 -2.13 9.04
N VAL A 57 13.58 -2.39 8.18
CA VAL A 57 12.58 -1.41 7.74
C VAL A 57 11.17 -1.93 7.93
N ARG A 58 10.19 -1.00 7.96
CA ARG A 58 8.75 -1.27 7.95
C ARG A 58 8.03 -0.50 6.85
N ALA A 59 7.14 -1.15 6.13
CA ALA A 59 6.16 -0.55 5.25
C ALA A 59 4.88 -0.17 6.01
N LYS A 60 4.30 0.99 5.67
CA LYS A 60 2.94 1.37 6.07
C LYS A 60 2.21 2.01 4.89
N LEU A 61 0.94 1.69 4.72
CA LEU A 61 0.06 2.36 3.75
C LEU A 61 -0.21 3.80 4.19
N SER A 62 -0.34 4.69 3.22
CA SER A 62 -0.57 6.12 3.38
C SER A 62 -1.42 6.65 2.23
N ASP A 63 -1.88 7.89 2.35
CA ASP A 63 -2.74 8.55 1.37
C ASP A 63 -4.09 7.84 1.16
N PHE A 64 -5.01 8.14 2.07
CA PHE A 64 -6.38 7.65 2.03
C PHE A 64 -7.32 8.59 1.26
N GLY A 65 -6.80 9.52 0.46
CA GLY A 65 -7.61 10.48 -0.30
C GLY A 65 -8.56 9.82 -1.31
N SER A 66 -8.18 8.65 -1.81
CA SER A 66 -8.97 7.81 -2.73
C SER A 66 -9.72 6.68 -2.02
N SER A 67 -9.70 6.65 -0.68
CA SER A 67 -10.28 5.55 0.08
C SER A 67 -11.79 5.68 0.21
N VAL A 68 -12.45 4.53 0.20
CA VAL A 68 -13.90 4.42 0.27
C VAL A 68 -14.27 3.47 1.40
N ILE A 69 -15.31 3.85 2.15
CA ILE A 69 -15.90 2.99 3.16
C ILE A 69 -16.88 2.08 2.41
N ASN A 70 -16.55 0.79 2.37
CA ASN A 70 -17.44 -0.26 1.94
C ASN A 70 -18.50 -0.47 3.02
N ASP A 71 -19.52 0.37 2.99
CA ASP A 71 -20.74 0.11 3.74
C ASP A 71 -21.39 -1.16 3.15
N ARG A 72 -21.68 -2.12 4.02
CA ARG A 72 -22.13 -3.47 3.61
C ARG A 72 -23.45 -3.48 2.84
N GLU A 73 -24.13 -2.34 2.72
CA GLU A 73 -25.26 -2.13 1.82
C GLU A 73 -24.84 -1.98 0.35
N ASN A 74 -24.24 -3.03 -0.23
CA ASN A 74 -24.24 -3.38 -1.66
C ASN A 74 -24.29 -2.22 -2.70
N ARG A 75 -23.56 -1.13 -2.48
CA ARG A 75 -23.40 -0.08 -3.47
C ARG A 75 -22.30 -0.54 -4.40
N MET A 76 -22.56 -0.56 -5.71
CA MET A 76 -21.49 -0.61 -6.70
C MET A 76 -20.56 0.57 -6.41
N ILE A 77 -19.39 0.27 -5.84
CA ILE A 77 -18.35 1.26 -5.63
C ILE A 77 -17.63 1.40 -6.95
N THR A 78 -17.94 2.45 -7.71
CA THR A 78 -17.12 2.85 -8.85
C THR A 78 -15.85 3.48 -8.29
N LEU A 79 -14.74 2.75 -8.31
CA LEU A 79 -13.42 3.30 -8.00
C LEU A 79 -12.99 4.19 -9.17
N THR A 80 -13.30 5.48 -9.10
CA THR A 80 -12.85 6.48 -10.09
C THR A 80 -11.36 6.85 -9.93
N ALA A 81 -10.67 6.26 -8.96
CA ALA A 81 -9.29 6.56 -8.64
C ALA A 81 -8.39 5.34 -8.89
N GLY A 82 -7.25 5.60 -9.53
CA GLY A 82 -6.22 4.62 -9.82
C GLY A 82 -5.12 5.27 -10.66
N THR A 83 -3.86 5.01 -10.31
CA THR A 83 -2.72 5.50 -11.08
C THR A 83 -2.26 4.39 -12.04
N PRO A 84 -2.33 4.56 -13.38
CA PRO A 84 -1.70 3.60 -14.30
C PRO A 84 -0.19 3.57 -13.99
N PRO A 85 0.49 2.42 -13.78
CA PRO A 85 0.19 1.02 -14.16
C PRO A 85 -0.38 0.11 -13.04
N TRP A 86 -0.85 0.66 -11.92
CA TRP A 86 -1.23 -0.12 -10.73
C TRP A 86 -2.72 -0.49 -10.66
N SER A 87 -3.52 -0.05 -11.62
CA SER A 87 -4.96 -0.31 -11.67
C SER A 87 -5.27 -1.78 -11.97
N SER A 88 -6.27 -2.33 -11.29
CA SER A 88 -6.82 -3.66 -11.57
C SER A 88 -7.51 -3.67 -12.95
N PRO A 89 -7.43 -4.76 -13.73
CA PRO A 89 -8.27 -4.92 -14.91
C PRO A 89 -9.67 -5.30 -14.45
N GLU A 90 -10.58 -4.34 -14.39
CA GLU A 90 -12.03 -4.66 -14.37
C GLU A 90 -12.55 -5.02 -15.77
#